data_AF-A0A7Y2IC43-F1
#
_entry.id   AF-A0A7Y2IC43-F1
#
_cell.length_a   1.000
_cell.length_b   1.000
_cell.length_c   1.000
_cell.angle_alpha   90.00
_cell.angle_beta   90.00
_cell.angle_gamma   90.00
#
_symmetry.space_group_name_H-M   'P 1'
#
loop_
_entity.id
_entity.type
_entity.pdbx_description
1 polymer ?
#
loop_
_entity_poly.entity_id
_entity_poly.type
_entity_poly.pdbx_seq_one_letter_code
_entity_poly.pdbx_strand_id
1 'polypeptide(L)' 'TDAFSETEYPEGAQLCTKCNTIAVILMDGCMTCLSCGDSKCG' A
#
# COMPACT_ATOMS: atom_id res chain seq x y z
N THR A 1 -3.91 15.04 18.13
CA THR A 1 -3.09 13.85 17.89
C THR A 1 -3.45 13.38 16.51
N ASP A 2 -2.58 13.67 15.54
CA ASP A 2 -2.83 13.29 14.15
C ASP A 2 -2.95 11.77 14.09
N ALA A 3 -4.05 11.28 13.53
CA ALA A 3 -4.36 9.86 13.39
C ALA A 3 -3.50 9.17 12.30
N PHE A 4 -2.25 9.60 12.16
CA PHE A 4 -1.27 9.16 11.16
C PHE A 4 0.07 8.77 11.79
N SER A 5 0.11 8.56 13.11
CA SER A 5 1.30 8.04 13.79
C SER A 5 1.14 6.53 14.01
N GLU A 6 2.02 5.76 13.36
CA GLU A 6 2.32 4.34 13.60
C GLU A 6 1.49 3.26 12.86
N THR A 7 1.25 3.45 11.57
CA THR A 7 1.15 2.28 10.66
C THR A 7 1.66 2.67 9.29
N GLU A 8 2.98 2.91 9.17
CA GLU A 8 3.65 2.62 7.91
C GLU A 8 3.22 1.21 7.51
N TYR A 9 2.62 1.11 6.33
CA TYR A 9 1.86 0.00 5.77
C TYR A 9 2.21 -1.39 6.35
N PRO A 10 1.22 -2.27 6.58
CA PRO A 10 1.41 -3.55 7.29
C PRO A 10 2.60 -4.34 6.73
N GLU A 11 3.21 -5.22 7.53
CA GLU A 11 4.47 -5.92 7.23
C GLU A 11 4.45 -6.81 5.96
N GLY A 12 3.30 -6.94 5.28
CA GLY A 12 3.13 -7.53 3.95
C GLY A 12 3.09 -6.52 2.80
N ALA A 13 3.32 -5.24 3.06
CA ALA A 13 3.30 -4.20 2.06
C ALA A 13 4.53 -4.28 1.14
N GLN A 14 4.31 -4.20 -0.16
CA GLN A 14 5.32 -4.24 -1.19
C GLN A 14 5.62 -2.83 -1.71
N LEU A 15 6.81 -2.66 -2.28
CA LEU A 15 7.22 -1.43 -2.94
C LEU A 15 6.36 -1.19 -4.19
N CYS A 16 5.65 -0.07 -4.23
CA CYS A 16 4.96 0.38 -5.43
C CYS A 16 5.99 0.86 -6.45
N THR A 17 6.05 0.23 -7.61
CA THR A 17 6.95 0.66 -8.70
C THR A 17 6.55 1.99 -9.34
N LYS A 18 5.36 2.53 -9.02
CA LYS A 18 4.83 3.77 -9.60
C LYS A 18 5.21 5.01 -8.81
N CYS A 19 5.00 4.98 -7.50
CA CYS A 19 5.34 6.08 -6.59
C CYS A 19 6.60 5.81 -5.75
N ASN A 20 7.19 4.62 -5.87
CA ASN A 20 8.36 4.18 -5.09
C ASN A 20 8.14 4.20 -3.56
N THR A 21 6.90 3.97 -3.13
CA THR A 21 6.50 3.87 -1.72
C THR A 21 6.12 2.44 -1.39
N ILE A 22 6.56 1.92 -0.22
CA ILE A 22 6.16 0.59 0.26
C ILE A 22 4.74 0.64 0.80
N ALA A 23 3.77 0.65 -0.11
CA ALA A 23 2.36 0.89 0.19
C ALA A 23 1.41 -0.07 -0.53
N VAL A 24 1.95 -1.04 -1.27
CA VAL A 24 1.15 -2.02 -2.00
C VAL A 24 0.77 -3.14 -1.06
N ILE A 25 -0.52 -3.30 -0.78
CA ILE A 25 -1.01 -4.40 0.06
C ILE A 25 -1.89 -5.34 -0.75
N LEU A 26 -1.96 -6.61 -0.34
CA LEU A 26 -2.92 -7.55 -0.89
C LEU A 26 -4.23 -7.46 -0.07
N MET A 27 -5.25 -6.82 -0.63
CA MET A 27 -6.60 -6.78 -0.07
C MET A 27 -7.52 -7.55 -1.00
N ASP A 28 -8.29 -8.50 -0.45
CA ASP A 28 -9.28 -9.29 -1.20
C ASP A 28 -8.73 -10.03 -2.43
N GLY A 29 -7.44 -10.41 -2.38
CA GLY A 29 -6.74 -11.08 -3.48
C GLY A 29 -6.18 -10.16 -4.56
N CYS A 30 -6.31 -8.84 -4.41
CA CYS A 30 -5.75 -7.86 -5.32
C CYS A 30 -4.66 -7.01 -4.66
N MET A 31 -3.57 -6.76 -5.40
CA MET A 31 -2.54 -5.81 -4.97
C MET A 31 -3.00 -4.38 -5.19
N THR A 32 -3.11 -3.58 -4.13
CA THR A 32 -3.52 -2.17 -4.18
C THR A 32 -2.54 -1.29 -3.43
N CYS A 33 -2.06 -0.24 -4.08
CA CYS A 33 -1.20 0.78 -3.49
C CYS A 33 -2.04 1.81 -2.75
N LEU A 34 -1.92 1.84 -1.42
CA LEU A 34 -2.59 2.83 -0.57
C LEU A 34 -1.96 4.23 -0.66
N SER A 35 -0.76 4.36 -1.24
CA SER A 35 -0.07 5.65 -1.39
C SER A 35 -0.51 6.42 -2.64
N CYS A 36 -0.75 5.72 -3.76
CA CYS A 36 -1.11 6.36 -5.04
C CYS A 36 -2.38 5.79 -5.70
N GLY A 37 -3.04 4.81 -5.08
CA GLY A 37 -4.25 4.18 -5.59
C GLY A 37 -4.03 3.16 -6.71
N ASP A 38 -2.79 2.75 -6.98
CA ASP A 38 -2.47 1.80 -8.05
C ASP A 38 -2.93 0.38 -7.68
N SER A 39 -3.95 -0.14 -8.37
CA SER A 39 -4.46 -1.50 -8.18
C SER A 39 -4.09 -2.40 -9.36
N LYS A 40 -3.59 -3.59 -9.05
CA LYS A 40 -3.24 -4.65 -10.01
C LYS A 40 -4.15 -5.87 -9.83
N CYS A 41 -5.46 -5.65 -9.89
CA CYS A 41 -6.40 -6.72 -10.20
C CYS A 41 -6.30 -7.02 -11.70
N GLY A 42 -6.13 -8.29 -12.07
CA GLY A 42 -6.02 -8.73 -13.47
C GLY A 42 -7.25 -8.46 -14.32
#